data_AF-A0A9D6I635-F1
#
_entry.id   AF-A0A9D6I635-F1
#
_cell.length_a   1.000
_cell.length_b   1.000
_cell.length_c   1.000
_cell.angle_alpha   90.00
_cell.angle_beta   90.00
_cell.angle_gamma   90.00
#
_symmetry.space_group_name_H-M   'P 1'
#
loop_
_entity.id
_entity.type
_entity.pdbx_description
1 polymer ?
#
loop_
_entity_poly.entity_id
_entity_poly.type
_entity_poly.pdbx_seq_one_letter_code
_entity_poly.pdbx_strand_id
1 'polypeptide(L)' 'MKRPDLPLQAKLFRGLADPSRLAVLEALRDGPRCVSEVVAATGLSQPNASAHLACLEDCGLVIRDRRGNLNPLPQHHA' A
#
# COMPACT_ATOMS: atom_id res chain seq x y z
N MET A 1 -7.54 29.34 15.47
CA MET A 1 -6.79 28.07 15.24
C MET A 1 -7.81 26.93 15.25
N LYS A 2 -8.02 26.22 14.13
CA LYS A 2 -8.98 25.08 14.10
C LYS A 2 -8.41 23.94 14.93
N ARG A 3 -9.21 23.32 15.80
CA ARG A 3 -8.79 22.08 16.49
C ARG A 3 -8.54 20.99 15.44
N PRO A 4 -7.56 20.12 15.66
CA PRO A 4 -7.33 18.99 14.78
C PRO A 4 -8.55 18.05 14.74
N ASP A 5 -8.80 17.47 13.57
CA ASP A 5 -9.77 16.40 13.38
C ASP A 5 -9.18 15.10 13.96
N LEU A 6 -9.53 14.80 15.21
CA LEU A 6 -9.02 13.62 15.93
C LEU A 6 -9.38 12.29 15.21
N PRO A 7 -10.61 12.10 14.68
CA PRO A 7 -10.92 10.95 13.83
C PRO A 7 -9.99 10.77 12.63
N LEU A 8 -9.64 11.86 11.92
CA LEU A 8 -8.71 11.79 10.80
C LEU A 8 -7.31 11.38 11.26
N GLN A 9 -6.82 11.96 12.35
CA GLN A 9 -5.52 11.60 12.91
C GLN A 9 -5.47 10.12 13.35
N ALA A 10 -6.52 9.62 13.99
CA ALA A 10 -6.59 8.22 14.39
C ALA A 10 -6.54 7.27 13.19
N LYS A 11 -7.22 7.60 12.08
CA LYS A 11 -7.13 6.83 10.82
C LYS A 11 -5.71 6.82 10.27
N LEU A 12 -5.07 7.98 10.22
CA LEU A 12 -3.69 8.11 9.76
C LEU A 12 -2.73 7.24 10.59
N PHE A 13 -2.79 7.38 11.92
CA PHE A 13 -1.92 6.63 12.82
C PHE A 13 -2.20 5.13 12.77
N ARG A 14 -3.47 4.72 12.66
CA ARG A 14 -3.81 3.32 12.43
C ARG A 14 -3.12 2.79 11.18
N GLY A 15 -3.15 3.53 10.07
CA GLY A 15 -2.46 3.14 8.84
C GLY A 15 -0.95 2.97 9.01
N LEU A 16 -0.31 3.85 9.79
CA LEU A 16 1.16 3.88 9.98
C LEU A 16 1.69 2.99 11.11
N ALA A 17 0.85 2.52 12.04
CA ALA A 17 1.28 1.79 13.25
C ALA A 17 1.54 0.28 13.03
N ASP A 18 2.04 -0.13 11.86
CA ASP A 18 2.31 -1.53 11.54
C ASP A 18 3.50 -1.67 10.58
N PRO A 19 4.51 -2.49 10.92
CA PRO A 19 5.71 -2.64 10.11
C PRO A 19 5.44 -3.12 8.67
N SER A 20 4.50 -4.03 8.47
CA SER A 20 4.16 -4.55 7.14
C SER A 20 3.52 -3.48 6.28
N ARG A 21 2.64 -2.64 6.85
CA ARG A 21 2.07 -1.49 6.15
C ARG A 21 3.14 -0.45 5.80
N LEU A 22 4.09 -0.19 6.69
CA LEU A 22 5.22 0.68 6.39
C LEU A 22 6.09 0.12 5.25
N ALA A 23 6.36 -1.19 5.24
CA ALA A 23 7.07 -1.85 4.15
C ALA A 23 6.33 -1.74 2.81
N VAL A 24 5.00 -1.87 2.81
CA VAL A 24 4.17 -1.65 1.61
C VAL A 24 4.26 -0.20 1.13
N LEU A 25 4.22 0.79 2.03
CA LEU A 25 4.37 2.20 1.67
C LEU A 25 5.76 2.50 1.09
N GLU A 26 6.82 1.94 1.69
CA GLU A 26 8.19 2.04 1.15
C GLU A 26 8.29 1.42 -0.25
N ALA A 27 7.65 0.26 -0.48
CA ALA A 27 7.63 -0.36 -1.81
C ALA A 27 6.94 0.54 -2.86
N LEU A 28 5.94 1.32 -2.47
CA LEU A 28 5.21 2.24 -3.34
C LEU A 28 5.85 3.63 -3.49
N ARG A 29 6.93 3.92 -2.75
CA ARG A 29 7.56 5.26 -2.72
C ARG A 29 7.99 5.75 -4.10
N ASP A 30 8.53 4.87 -4.91
CA ASP A 30 9.11 5.22 -6.20
C ASP A 30 8.09 5.14 -7.36
N GLY A 31 6.84 4.73 -7.07
CA GLY A 31 5.77 4.69 -8.06
C GLY A 31 4.68 3.66 -7.78
N PRO A 32 3.59 3.69 -8.57
CA PRO A 32 2.49 2.73 -8.46
C PRO A 32 2.96 1.32 -8.81
N ARG A 33 2.49 0.33 -8.04
CA ARG A 33 2.77 -1.09 -8.25
C ARG A 33 1.49 -1.91 -8.21
N CYS A 34 1.46 -3.01 -8.93
CA CYS A 34 0.42 -4.02 -8.76
C CYS A 34 0.67 -4.89 -7.52
N VAL A 35 -0.35 -5.65 -7.10
CA VAL A 35 -0.28 -6.45 -5.86
C VAL A 35 0.84 -7.48 -5.89
N SER A 36 1.12 -8.10 -7.05
CA SER A 36 2.21 -9.08 -7.17
C SER A 36 3.59 -8.45 -7.02
N GLU A 37 3.80 -7.23 -7.52
CA GLU A 37 5.05 -6.48 -7.32
C GLU A 37 5.23 -6.07 -5.85
N VAL A 38 4.15 -5.71 -5.16
CA VAL A 38 4.19 -5.43 -3.71
C VAL A 38 4.54 -6.69 -2.92
N VAL A 39 3.97 -7.84 -3.28
CA VAL A 39 4.32 -9.14 -2.70
C VAL A 39 5.81 -9.44 -2.91
N ALA A 40 6.32 -9.28 -4.13
CA ALA A 40 7.72 -9.52 -4.44
C ALA A 40 8.66 -8.59 -3.65
N ALA A 41 8.30 -7.32 -3.50
CA ALA A 41 9.11 -6.33 -2.80
C ALA A 41 9.11 -6.49 -1.27
N THR A 42 8.01 -6.99 -0.68
CA THR A 42 7.83 -7.05 0.77
C THR A 42 7.99 -8.46 1.37
N GLY A 43 7.94 -9.51 0.54
CA GLY A 43 7.95 -10.90 1.00
C GLY A 43 6.65 -11.34 1.70
N LEU A 44 5.63 -10.48 1.74
CA LEU A 44 4.32 -10.81 2.30
C LEU A 44 3.58 -11.83 1.43
N SER A 45 2.73 -12.65 2.04
CA SER A 45 1.77 -13.44 1.26
C SER A 45 0.79 -12.52 0.53
N GLN A 46 0.25 -12.96 -0.60
CA GLN A 46 -0.73 -12.20 -1.36
C GLN A 46 -1.98 -11.80 -0.54
N PRO A 47 -2.57 -12.68 0.30
CA PRO A 47 -3.67 -12.28 1.18
C PRO A 47 -3.26 -11.18 2.17
N ASN A 48 -2.06 -11.26 2.76
CA ASN A 48 -1.59 -10.24 3.70
C ASN A 48 -1.33 -8.91 3.00
N ALA A 49 -0.65 -8.92 1.85
CA ALA A 49 -0.43 -7.72 1.05
C ALA A 49 -1.75 -7.05 0.66
N SER A 50 -2.75 -7.83 0.22
CA SER A 50 -4.08 -7.31 -0.11
C SER A 50 -4.80 -6.71 1.09
N ALA A 51 -4.73 -7.37 2.26
CA ALA A 51 -5.35 -6.87 3.49
C ALA A 51 -4.69 -5.56 3.96
N HIS A 52 -3.37 -5.47 3.89
CA HIS A 52 -2.64 -4.25 4.22
C HIS A 52 -2.93 -3.11 3.25
N LEU A 53 -2.99 -3.37 1.94
CA LEU A 53 -3.37 -2.38 0.94
C LEU A 53 -4.80 -1.86 1.16
N ALA A 54 -5.76 -2.75 1.48
CA ALA A 54 -7.13 -2.34 1.81
C ALA A 54 -7.16 -1.45 3.07
N CYS A 55 -6.40 -1.83 4.12
CA CYS A 55 -6.29 -1.00 5.32
C CYS A 55 -5.69 0.38 5.02
N LEU A 56 -4.63 0.44 4.21
CA LEU A 56 -4.01 1.70 3.79
C LEU A 56 -4.95 2.57 2.95
N GLU A 57 -5.74 1.96 2.06
CA GLU A 57 -6.78 2.62 1.26
C GLU A 57 -7.87 3.21 2.17
N ASP A 58 -8.38 2.43 3.13
CA ASP A 58 -9.36 2.89 4.13
C ASP A 58 -8.83 4.00 5.05
N CYS A 59 -7.50 4.06 5.24
CA CYS A 59 -6.82 5.13 5.97
C CYS A 59 -6.51 6.35 5.08
N GLY A 60 -6.77 6.30 3.77
CA GLY A 60 -6.48 7.37 2.81
C GLY A 60 -4.99 7.54 2.49
N LEU A 61 -4.17 6.52 2.77
CA LEU A 61 -2.72 6.55 2.56
C LEU A 61 -2.29 6.08 1.17
N VAL A 62 -3.13 5.29 0.51
CA VAL A 62 -2.93 4.85 -0.87
C VAL A 62 -4.25 4.97 -1.63
N ILE A 63 -4.15 5.00 -2.95
CA ILE A 63 -5.31 4.93 -3.84
C ILE A 63 -5.19 3.67 -4.69
N ARG A 64 -6.33 3.06 -4.99
CA ARG A 64 -6.39 1.93 -5.90
C ARG A 64 -6.66 2.42 -7.31
N ASP A 65 -5.75 2.12 -8.23
CA ASP A 65 -5.97 2.30 -9.66
C ASP A 65 -6.39 0.97 -10.28
N ARG A 66 -7.64 0.88 -10.74
CA ARG A 66 -8.17 -0.34 -11.36
C ARG A 66 -7.88 -0.32 -12.86
N ARG A 67 -6.63 -0.59 -13.22
CA ARG A 67 -6.26 -0.93 -14.60
C ARG A 67 -6.64 -2.39 -14.84
N GLY A 68 -7.35 -2.67 -15.94
CA GLY A 68 -7.69 -4.05 -16.34
C GLY A 68 -6.43 -4.93 -16.43
N ASN A 69 -6.61 -6.27 -16.41
CA ASN A 69 -5.57 -7.30 -16.22
C ASN A 69 -4.26 -7.02 -16.99
N LEU A 70 -3.33 -6.30 -16.35
CA LEU A 70 -1.97 -6.12 -16.85
C LEU A 70 -1.19 -7.36 -16.45
N ASN A 71 -1.04 -8.27 -17.41
CA ASN A 71 -0.03 -9.31 -17.31
C ASN A 71 1.33 -8.59 -17.23
N PRO A 72 2.10 -8.70 -16.12
CA PRO A 72 3.36 -8.00 -16.04
C PRO A 72 4.29 -8.52 -17.14
N LEU A 73 4.81 -7.63 -17.96
CA LEU A 73 5.86 -7.97 -18.93
C LEU A 73 7.08 -8.49 -18.15
N PRO A 74 7.75 -9.56 -18.60
CA PRO A 74 8.94 -10.07 -17.93
C PRO A 74 10.00 -8.97 -17.89
N GLN A 75 10.40 -8.58 -16.68
CA GLN A 75 11.49 -7.65 -16.47
C GLN A 75 12.80 -8.39 -16.78
N HIS A 76 13.35 -8.18 -17.97
CA HIS A 76 14.72 -8.60 -18.28
C HIS A 76 15.68 -7.71 -17.48
N HIS A 77 16.16 -8.22 -16.36
CA HIS A 77 17.38 -7.70 -15.74
C HIS A 77 18.56 -8.19 -16.58
N ALA A 78 19.21 -7.25 -17.27
CA ALA A 78 20.54 -7.41 -17.86
C ALA A 78 21.61 -7.15 -16.78
#